data_AF-A0A453GXA0-F1
#
_entry.id   AF-A0A453GXA0-F1
#
_cell.length_a   1.000
_cell.length_b   1.000
_cell.length_c   1.000
_cell.angle_alpha   90.00
_cell.angle_beta   90.00
_cell.angle_gamma   90.00
#
_symmetry.space_group_name_H-M   'P 1'
#
loop_
_entity.id
_entity.type
_entity.pdbx_description
1 polymer ?
#
loop_
_entity_poly.entity_id
_entity_poly.type
_entity_poly.pdbx_seq_one_letter_code
_entity_poly.pdbx_strand_id
1 'polypeptide(L)'
;MQEDGTPFFFRGQRIWEAVMSELLSKGLSRAKEAFLTGCSAGGLSTYIHCDDFRALVPKASTVKCLADGGFFLDVEDISGRRYMRGFYNDVARLQDLRKKFTHCSSDMEPGQCIFPREVAKGIHTPMFILNPAYDVWQVEHVLSPEGSDPEHLWQNCRLDITKC
;
A
#
# COMPACT_ATOMS: atom_id res chain seq x y z
N MET A 1 -16.21 1.61 -13.21
CA MET A 1 -16.63 0.30 -12.66
C MET A 1 -18.01 0.47 -12.03
N GLN A 2 -18.91 -0.46 -12.31
CA GLN A 2 -20.28 -0.47 -11.80
C GLN A 2 -20.74 -1.92 -11.62
N GLU A 3 -21.63 -2.18 -10.69
CA GLU A 3 -22.31 -3.46 -10.48
C GLU A 3 -23.82 -3.18 -10.46
N ASP A 4 -24.59 -3.90 -11.28
CA ASP A 4 -26.04 -3.73 -11.44
C ASP A 4 -26.50 -2.28 -11.68
N GLY A 5 -25.71 -1.51 -12.43
CA GLY A 5 -25.97 -0.10 -12.73
C GLY A 5 -25.60 0.87 -11.60
N THR A 6 -25.11 0.38 -10.47
CA THR A 6 -24.61 1.19 -9.35
C THR A 6 -23.11 1.47 -9.53
N PRO A 7 -22.69 2.74 -9.65
CA PRO A 7 -21.28 3.07 -9.81
C PRO A 7 -20.50 2.85 -8.51
N PHE A 8 -19.31 2.25 -8.63
CA PHE A 8 -18.37 2.19 -7.51
C PHE A 8 -17.68 3.54 -7.31
N PHE A 9 -17.48 3.92 -6.05
CA PHE A 9 -16.76 5.14 -5.70
C PHE A 9 -15.47 4.83 -4.96
N PHE A 10 -14.35 5.22 -5.56
CA PHE A 10 -13.02 5.11 -4.98
C PHE A 10 -12.64 6.44 -4.34
N ARG A 11 -12.79 6.54 -3.02
CA ARG A 11 -12.72 7.81 -2.28
C ARG A 11 -11.63 7.85 -1.21
N GLY A 12 -10.59 7.01 -1.32
CA GLY A 12 -9.52 6.91 -0.31
C GLY A 12 -8.92 8.27 0.06
N GLN A 13 -8.47 9.04 -0.94
CA GLN A 13 -7.92 10.38 -0.74
C GLN A 13 -8.95 11.37 -0.13
N ARG A 14 -10.21 11.32 -0.55
CA ARG A 14 -11.26 12.21 0.00
C ARG A 14 -11.59 11.88 1.46
N ILE A 15 -11.59 10.58 1.80
CA ILE A 15 -11.78 10.12 3.17
C ILE A 15 -10.61 10.58 4.04
N TRP A 16 -9.37 10.42 3.55
CA TRP A 16 -8.17 10.91 4.21
C TRP A 16 -8.27 12.40 4.55
N GLU A 17 -8.58 13.24 3.56
CA GLU A 17 -8.69 14.70 3.75
C GLU A 17 -9.76 15.08 4.78
N ALA A 18 -10.95 14.47 4.69
CA ALA A 18 -12.05 14.74 5.60
C ALA A 18 -11.70 14.34 7.03
N VAL A 19 -11.19 13.12 7.23
CA VAL A 19 -10.83 12.60 8.55
C VAL A 19 -9.70 13.40 9.16
N MET A 20 -8.63 13.71 8.41
CA MET A 20 -7.52 14.50 8.92
C MET A 20 -7.96 15.92 9.32
N SER A 21 -8.78 16.57 8.50
CA SER A 21 -9.35 17.89 8.82
C SER A 21 -10.14 17.86 10.14
N GLU A 22 -11.00 16.85 10.30
CA GLU A 22 -11.78 16.68 11.51
C GLU A 22 -10.89 16.42 12.74
N LEU A 23 -9.92 15.51 12.64
CA LEU A 23 -9.01 15.20 13.75
C LEU A 23 -8.13 16.39 14.16
N LEU A 24 -7.68 17.21 13.19
CA LEU A 24 -6.97 18.46 13.46
C LEU A 24 -7.82 19.41 14.32
N SER A 25 -9.11 19.55 14.01
CA SER A 25 -10.04 20.36 14.80
C SER A 25 -10.26 19.80 16.21
N LYS A 26 -10.25 18.47 16.36
CA LYS A 26 -10.48 17.77 17.63
C LYS A 26 -9.26 17.65 18.53
N GLY A 27 -8.09 18.13 18.08
CA GLY A 27 -6.90 18.25 18.93
C GLY A 27 -5.61 17.73 18.34
N LEU A 28 -5.63 17.08 17.17
CA LEU A 28 -4.40 16.64 16.49
C LEU A 28 -3.49 17.83 16.17
N SER A 29 -4.06 19.02 15.93
CA SER A 29 -3.34 20.30 15.75
C SER A 29 -2.56 20.78 16.97
N ARG A 30 -2.71 20.13 18.13
CA ARG A 30 -1.99 20.42 19.38
C ARG A 30 -1.27 19.20 19.94
N ALA A 31 -1.27 18.08 19.22
CA ALA A 31 -0.66 16.84 19.67
C ALA A 31 0.85 17.03 19.87
N LYS A 32 1.41 16.53 20.97
CA LYS A 32 2.87 16.46 21.17
C LYS A 32 3.49 15.28 20.44
N GLU A 33 2.72 14.21 20.33
CA GLU A 33 3.10 12.97 19.67
C GLU A 33 1.94 12.52 18.78
N ALA A 34 2.25 12.09 17.56
CA ALA A 34 1.27 11.58 16.63
C ALA A 34 1.83 10.35 15.91
N PHE A 35 0.98 9.37 15.68
CA PHE A 35 1.38 8.09 15.11
C PHE A 35 0.40 7.68 14.02
N LEU A 36 0.91 7.46 12.81
CA LEU A 36 0.12 6.93 11.69
C LEU A 36 0.43 5.45 11.52
N THR A 37 -0.60 4.61 11.47
CA THR A 37 -0.43 3.18 11.29
C THR A 37 -1.53 2.57 10.44
N GLY A 38 -1.22 1.44 9.80
CA GLY A 38 -2.19 0.63 9.07
C GLY A 38 -1.67 -0.78 8.80
N CYS A 39 -2.60 -1.71 8.57
CA CYS A 39 -2.34 -3.12 8.32
C CYS A 39 -2.68 -3.47 6.86
N SER A 40 -1.91 -4.36 6.21
CA SER A 40 -2.13 -4.82 4.83
C SER A 40 -2.20 -3.64 3.83
N ALA A 41 -3.29 -3.47 3.08
CA ALA A 41 -3.51 -2.30 2.23
C ALA A 41 -3.43 -0.96 2.99
N GLY A 42 -3.80 -0.94 4.27
CA GLY A 42 -3.60 0.23 5.14
C GLY A 42 -2.12 0.46 5.51
N GLY A 43 -1.33 -0.62 5.57
CA GLY A 43 0.13 -0.53 5.72
C GLY A 43 0.77 0.08 4.48
N LEU A 44 0.38 -0.37 3.29
CA LEU A 44 0.75 0.26 2.02
C LEU A 44 0.35 1.75 1.99
N SER A 45 -0.88 2.06 2.39
CA SER A 45 -1.36 3.44 2.49
C SER A 45 -0.54 4.27 3.48
N THR A 46 -0.02 3.66 4.54
CA THR A 46 0.88 4.34 5.49
C THR A 46 2.20 4.74 4.84
N TYR A 47 2.79 3.93 3.94
CA TYR A 47 3.95 4.36 3.14
C TYR A 47 3.61 5.62 2.31
N ILE A 48 2.43 5.62 1.68
CA ILE A 48 2.00 6.70 0.79
C ILE A 48 1.74 8.00 1.55
N HIS A 49 1.17 7.94 2.76
CA HIS A 49 0.72 9.11 3.50
C HIS A 49 1.60 9.54 4.68
N CYS A 50 2.68 8.82 4.99
CA CYS A 50 3.48 9.12 6.20
C CYS A 50 4.00 10.57 6.23
N ASP A 51 4.61 11.04 5.14
CA ASP A 51 5.13 12.41 5.06
C ASP A 51 4.00 13.46 4.93
N ASP A 52 2.89 13.12 4.24
CA ASP A 52 1.69 13.96 4.21
C ASP A 52 1.15 14.18 5.63
N PHE A 53 1.05 13.11 6.43
CA PHE A 53 0.60 13.17 7.82
C PHE A 53 1.53 14.02 8.67
N ARG A 54 2.84 13.84 8.52
CA ARG A 54 3.84 14.67 9.20
C ARG A 54 3.66 16.16 8.90
N ALA A 55 3.31 16.50 7.66
CA ALA A 55 3.10 17.87 7.22
C ALA A 55 1.84 18.53 7.81
N LEU A 56 0.82 17.73 8.17
CA LEU A 56 -0.42 18.21 8.78
C LEU A 56 -0.29 18.49 10.29
N VAL A 57 0.56 17.72 10.98
CA VAL A 57 0.76 17.79 12.43
C VAL A 57 1.78 18.90 12.77
N PRO A 58 1.70 19.57 13.94
CA PRO A 58 2.61 20.66 14.27
C PRO A 58 4.10 20.31 14.13
N LYS A 59 4.90 21.31 13.77
CA LYS A 59 6.35 21.13 13.58
C LYS A 59 7.05 20.62 14.85
N ALA A 60 6.60 21.05 16.03
CA ALA A 60 7.17 20.65 17.31
C ALA A 60 6.77 19.23 17.76
N SER A 61 5.80 18.60 17.09
CA SER A 61 5.33 17.27 17.45
C SER A 61 6.31 16.19 16.98
N THR A 62 6.47 15.14 17.79
CA THR A 62 7.12 13.90 17.37
C THR A 62 6.12 13.10 16.53
N VAL A 63 6.46 12.84 15.27
CA VAL A 63 5.63 12.01 14.38
C VAL A 63 6.40 10.78 13.98
N LYS A 64 5.73 9.62 14.05
CA LYS A 64 6.24 8.34 13.57
C LYS A 64 5.17 7.62 12.77
N CYS A 65 5.58 6.71 11.91
CA CYS A 65 4.67 5.85 11.16
C CYS A 65 5.00 4.37 11.38
N LEU A 66 4.00 3.50 11.23
CA LEU A 66 4.15 2.05 11.21
C LEU A 66 3.34 1.46 10.07
N ALA A 67 4.01 0.79 9.14
CA ALA A 67 3.32 -0.09 8.21
C ALA A 67 3.43 -1.53 8.70
N ASP A 68 2.28 -2.15 8.92
CA ASP A 68 2.15 -3.56 9.29
C ASP A 68 1.63 -4.37 8.10
N GLY A 69 2.36 -5.42 7.70
CA GLY A 69 1.96 -6.31 6.60
C GLY A 69 1.76 -5.59 5.25
N GLY A 70 2.33 -4.39 5.09
CA GLY A 70 2.09 -3.52 3.93
C GLY A 70 3.16 -3.59 2.84
N PHE A 71 4.26 -4.32 3.07
CA PHE A 71 5.40 -4.42 2.15
C PHE A 71 5.20 -5.53 1.10
N PHE A 72 4.39 -5.26 0.06
CA PHE A 72 4.21 -6.16 -1.07
C PHE A 72 5.39 -6.11 -2.05
N LEU A 73 5.69 -7.24 -2.69
CA LEU A 73 6.85 -7.40 -3.57
C LEU A 73 6.46 -7.32 -5.05
N ASP A 74 7.26 -6.59 -5.83
CA ASP A 74 7.23 -6.60 -7.29
C ASP A 74 8.13 -7.74 -7.80
N VAL A 75 7.55 -8.93 -7.89
CA VAL A 75 8.23 -10.17 -8.31
C VAL A 75 7.39 -10.91 -9.34
N GLU A 76 8.02 -11.86 -10.02
CA GLU A 76 7.33 -12.80 -10.89
C GLU A 76 6.62 -13.86 -10.05
N ASP A 77 5.43 -14.24 -10.49
CA ASP A 77 4.70 -15.39 -9.97
C ASP A 77 5.29 -16.71 -10.50
N ILE A 78 4.72 -17.84 -10.07
CA ILE A 78 5.10 -19.20 -10.49
C ILE A 78 4.99 -19.45 -12.01
N SER A 79 4.28 -18.58 -12.75
CA SER A 79 4.19 -18.63 -14.21
C SER A 79 5.22 -17.74 -14.92
N GLY A 80 6.09 -17.06 -14.16
CA GLY A 80 7.08 -16.10 -14.67
C GLY A 80 6.50 -14.73 -15.03
N ARG A 81 5.30 -14.39 -14.53
CA ARG A 81 4.61 -13.14 -14.87
C ARG A 81 4.57 -12.18 -13.68
N ARG A 82 4.68 -10.88 -13.94
CA ARG A 82 4.53 -9.83 -12.91
C ARG A 82 3.08 -9.41 -12.74
N TYR A 83 2.23 -10.37 -12.36
CA TYR A 83 0.79 -10.16 -12.21
C TYR A 83 0.47 -8.96 -11.29
N MET A 84 1.12 -8.90 -10.13
CA MET A 84 0.88 -7.84 -9.15
C MET A 84 1.25 -6.44 -9.65
N ARG A 85 2.25 -6.31 -10.54
CA ARG A 85 2.58 -5.03 -11.18
C ARG A 85 1.44 -4.55 -12.09
N GLY A 86 0.82 -5.47 -12.83
CA GLY A 86 -0.38 -5.18 -13.62
C GLY A 86 -1.53 -4.72 -12.74
N PHE A 87 -1.81 -5.46 -11.66
CA PHE A 87 -2.83 -5.09 -10.68
C PHE A 87 -2.58 -3.69 -10.07
N TYR A 88 -1.34 -3.40 -9.67
CA TYR A 88 -0.96 -2.08 -9.14
C TYR A 88 -1.01 -0.96 -10.18
N ASN A 89 -0.75 -1.25 -11.45
CA ASN A 89 -0.97 -0.27 -12.53
C ASN A 89 -2.44 0.18 -12.57
N ASP A 90 -3.37 -0.77 -12.45
CA ASP A 90 -4.80 -0.48 -12.44
C ASP A 90 -5.19 0.31 -11.19
N VAL A 91 -4.72 -0.08 -10.01
CA VAL A 91 -4.94 0.66 -8.76
C VAL A 91 -4.40 2.09 -8.86
N ALA A 92 -3.16 2.26 -9.32
CA ALA A 92 -2.52 3.57 -9.44
C ALA A 92 -3.27 4.49 -10.42
N ARG A 93 -3.80 3.93 -11.52
CA ARG A 93 -4.64 4.66 -12.48
C ARG A 93 -6.00 5.04 -11.87
N LEU A 94 -6.66 4.11 -11.19
CA LEU A 94 -7.98 4.32 -10.57
C LEU A 94 -7.94 5.38 -9.47
N GLN A 95 -6.84 5.45 -8.73
CA GLN A 95 -6.66 6.34 -7.58
C GLN A 95 -5.90 7.64 -7.95
N ASP A 96 -5.54 7.85 -9.22
CA ASP A 96 -4.74 9.00 -9.71
C ASP A 96 -3.45 9.24 -8.89
N LEU A 97 -2.78 8.15 -8.50
CA LEU A 97 -1.62 8.22 -7.59
C LEU A 97 -0.34 8.70 -8.27
N ARG A 98 -0.31 8.85 -9.60
CA ARG A 98 0.87 9.33 -10.32
C ARG A 98 1.34 10.70 -9.82
N LYS A 99 0.42 11.54 -9.35
CA LYS A 99 0.73 12.87 -8.78
C LYS A 99 1.37 12.79 -7.39
N LYS A 100 1.23 11.66 -6.68
CA LYS A 100 1.80 11.46 -5.33
C LYS A 100 3.26 11.02 -5.36
N PHE A 101 3.69 10.33 -6.41
CA PHE A 101 5.04 9.77 -6.48
C PHE A 101 5.97 10.68 -7.30
N THR A 102 6.44 11.77 -6.70
CA THR A 102 7.37 12.71 -7.35
C THR A 102 8.75 12.11 -7.65
N HIS A 103 9.10 11.01 -6.96
CA HIS A 103 10.33 10.24 -7.16
C HIS A 103 10.18 9.15 -8.24
N CYS A 104 8.98 8.95 -8.78
CA CYS A 104 8.73 8.01 -9.86
C CYS A 104 9.31 8.58 -11.17
N SER A 105 10.26 7.87 -11.77
CA SER A 105 10.84 8.30 -13.04
C SER A 105 9.78 8.26 -14.16
N SER A 106 9.91 9.14 -15.15
CA SER A 106 8.90 9.29 -16.21
C SER A 106 8.76 8.05 -17.12
N ASP A 107 9.80 7.21 -17.16
CA ASP A 107 9.87 5.93 -17.86
C ASP A 107 9.33 4.74 -17.05
N MET A 108 9.02 4.93 -15.76
CA MET A 108 8.42 3.89 -14.93
C MET A 108 6.91 3.83 -15.11
N GLU A 109 6.35 2.62 -15.06
CA GLU A 109 4.92 2.43 -15.00
C GLU A 109 4.37 2.85 -13.60
N PRO A 110 3.17 3.44 -13.52
CA PRO A 110 2.58 3.85 -12.23
C PRO A 110 2.53 2.74 -11.17
N GLY A 111 2.29 1.51 -11.59
CA GLY A 111 2.24 0.32 -10.76
C GLY A 111 3.60 -0.08 -10.19
N GLN A 112 4.72 0.32 -10.81
CA GLN A 112 6.05 0.13 -10.22
C GLN A 112 6.27 1.08 -9.04
N CYS A 113 5.75 2.31 -9.15
CA CYS A 113 6.02 3.37 -8.19
C CYS A 113 5.19 3.28 -6.91
N ILE A 114 4.04 2.62 -6.95
CA ILE A 114 3.23 2.37 -5.75
C ILE A 114 3.80 1.24 -4.88
N PHE A 115 4.73 0.41 -5.38
CA PHE A 115 5.32 -0.64 -4.55
C PHE A 115 6.07 -0.03 -3.35
N PRO A 116 5.89 -0.59 -2.13
CA PRO A 116 6.53 -0.10 -0.90
C PRO A 116 8.04 0.10 -1.01
N ARG A 117 8.73 -0.77 -1.75
CA ARG A 117 10.17 -0.65 -2.03
C ARG A 117 10.54 0.68 -2.70
N GLU A 118 9.70 1.18 -3.59
CA GLU A 118 9.93 2.43 -4.31
C GLU A 118 9.45 3.62 -3.47
N VAL A 119 8.25 3.54 -2.90
CA VAL A 119 7.68 4.61 -2.05
C VAL A 119 8.58 4.92 -0.85
N ALA A 120 9.12 3.89 -0.19
CA ALA A 120 9.98 4.05 0.98
C ALA A 120 11.25 4.87 0.71
N LYS A 121 11.74 4.94 -0.53
CA LYS A 121 12.91 5.76 -0.89
C LYS A 121 12.67 7.25 -0.73
N GLY A 122 11.41 7.68 -0.78
CA GLY A 122 11.00 9.08 -0.65
C GLY A 122 10.52 9.48 0.75
N ILE A 123 10.48 8.56 1.72
CA ILE A 123 9.96 8.84 3.06
C ILE A 123 11.04 9.44 3.94
N HIS A 124 10.75 10.59 4.54
CA HIS A 124 11.66 11.29 5.45
C HIS A 124 11.25 11.14 6.92
N THR A 125 9.96 10.93 7.17
CA THR A 125 9.43 10.75 8.52
C THR A 125 9.84 9.39 9.09
N PRO A 126 10.29 9.29 10.35
CA PRO A 126 10.68 8.02 10.94
C PRO A 126 9.57 6.98 10.84
N MET A 127 9.88 5.88 10.18
CA MET A 127 8.93 4.81 9.89
C MET A 127 9.46 3.48 10.41
N PHE A 128 8.60 2.74 11.10
CA PHE A 128 8.82 1.34 11.43
C PHE A 128 8.13 0.46 10.39
N ILE A 129 8.84 -0.56 9.91
CA ILE A 129 8.32 -1.52 8.95
C ILE A 129 8.18 -2.85 9.65
N LEU A 130 6.95 -3.31 9.82
CA LEU A 130 6.64 -4.62 10.36
C LEU A 130 6.06 -5.48 9.25
N ASN A 131 6.83 -6.47 8.80
CA ASN A 131 6.38 -7.42 7.80
C ASN A 131 6.93 -8.81 8.14
N PRO A 132 6.14 -9.88 7.99
CA PRO A 132 6.66 -11.23 8.09
C PRO A 132 7.64 -11.50 6.94
N ALA A 133 8.61 -12.40 7.17
CA ALA A 133 9.52 -12.83 6.11
C ALA A 133 8.77 -13.55 4.97
N TYR A 134 7.69 -14.25 5.32
CA TYR A 134 6.78 -14.93 4.40
C TYR A 134 5.36 -14.45 4.69
N ASP A 135 4.94 -13.41 3.99
CA ASP A 135 3.58 -12.90 4.09
C ASP A 135 2.62 -13.86 3.37
N VAL A 136 1.65 -14.39 4.11
CA VAL A 136 0.72 -15.41 3.62
C VAL A 136 -0.06 -14.88 2.41
N TRP A 137 -0.50 -13.62 2.46
CA TRP A 137 -1.25 -13.02 1.36
C TRP A 137 -0.37 -12.83 0.11
N GLN A 138 0.88 -12.37 0.28
CA GLN A 138 1.86 -12.29 -0.80
C GLN A 138 2.10 -13.66 -1.46
N VAL A 139 2.23 -14.73 -0.68
CA VAL A 139 2.43 -16.08 -1.23
C VAL A 139 1.21 -16.53 -2.01
N GLU A 140 0.02 -16.43 -1.42
CA GLU A 140 -1.23 -16.91 -2.00
C GLU A 140 -1.68 -16.12 -3.24
N HIS A 141 -1.56 -14.79 -3.21
CA HIS A 141 -2.21 -13.91 -4.19
C HIS A 141 -1.23 -13.24 -5.16
N VAL A 142 0.07 -13.28 -4.87
CA VAL A 142 1.10 -12.69 -5.74
C VAL A 142 2.05 -13.74 -6.29
N LEU A 143 2.60 -14.62 -5.46
CA LEU A 143 3.54 -15.65 -5.93
C LEU A 143 2.81 -16.82 -6.61
N SER A 144 1.70 -17.29 -6.05
CA SER A 144 0.97 -18.47 -6.52
C SER A 144 -0.53 -18.24 -6.77
N PRO A 145 -0.94 -17.13 -7.42
CA PRO A 145 -2.36 -16.86 -7.67
C PRO A 145 -3.01 -17.99 -8.47
N GLU A 146 -4.31 -18.20 -8.26
CA GLU A 146 -5.06 -19.31 -8.88
C GLU A 146 -4.91 -19.36 -10.41
N GLY A 147 -4.99 -18.22 -11.07
CA GLY A 147 -4.83 -18.12 -12.53
C GLY A 147 -3.43 -18.50 -13.06
N SER A 148 -2.41 -18.54 -12.19
CA SER A 148 -1.03 -18.92 -12.55
C SER A 148 -0.71 -20.39 -12.22
N ASP A 149 -1.68 -21.15 -11.66
CA ASP A 149 -1.54 -22.55 -11.26
C ASP A 149 -2.65 -23.44 -11.86
N PRO A 150 -2.74 -23.59 -13.20
CA PRO A 150 -3.82 -24.32 -13.85
C PRO A 150 -3.82 -25.82 -13.55
N GLU A 151 -2.65 -26.37 -13.16
CA GLU A 151 -2.48 -27.77 -12.78
C GLU A 151 -2.64 -28.01 -11.27
N HIS A 152 -2.95 -26.96 -10.49
CA HIS A 152 -3.12 -27.01 -9.04
C HIS A 152 -1.90 -27.54 -8.27
N LEU A 153 -0.69 -27.40 -8.82
CA LEU A 153 0.56 -27.89 -8.22
C LEU A 153 0.94 -27.11 -6.95
N TRP A 154 0.52 -25.85 -6.87
CA TRP A 154 0.80 -24.97 -5.73
C TRP A 154 -0.36 -24.87 -4.75
N GLN A 155 -1.43 -25.67 -4.92
CA GLN A 155 -2.60 -25.63 -4.05
C GLN A 155 -2.27 -25.90 -2.58
N ASN A 156 -1.35 -26.83 -2.29
CA ASN A 156 -0.92 -27.12 -0.92
C ASN A 156 -0.20 -25.94 -0.27
N CYS A 157 0.69 -25.28 -1.02
CA CYS A 157 1.40 -24.06 -0.59
C CYS A 157 0.43 -22.90 -0.34
N ARG A 158 -0.61 -22.74 -1.16
CA ARG A 158 -1.67 -21.74 -0.92
C ARG A 158 -2.48 -22.00 0.35
N LEU A 159 -2.81 -23.25 0.63
CA LEU A 159 -3.60 -23.59 1.83
C LEU A 159 -2.75 -23.57 3.10
N ASP A 160 -1.45 -23.76 2.96
CA ASP A 160 -0.47 -23.80 4.04
C ASP A 160 0.91 -23.46 3.48
N ILE A 161 1.38 -22.24 3.75
CA ILE A 161 2.65 -21.74 3.21
C ILE A 161 3.87 -22.49 3.73
N THR A 162 3.72 -23.35 4.74
CA THR A 162 4.79 -24.25 5.19
C THR A 162 4.99 -25.46 4.26
N LYS A 163 4.09 -25.62 3.27
CA LYS A 163 4.12 -26.68 2.24
C LYS A 163 4.51 -26.17 0.86
N CYS A 164 5.02 -24.95 0.79
CA CYS A 164 5.88 -24.48 -0.29
C CYS A 164 7.29 -25.07 -0.08
#